data_AF-A0A936TB53-F1
#
_entry.id   AF-A0A936TB53-F1
#
_cell.length_a   1.000
_cell.length_b   1.000
_cell.length_c   1.000
_cell.angle_alpha   90.00
_cell.angle_beta   90.00
_cell.angle_gamma   90.00
#
_symmetry.space_group_name_H-M   'P 1'
#
loop_
_entity.id
_entity.type
_entity.pdbx_description
1 polymer ?
#
loop_
_entity_poly.entity_id
_entity_poly.type
_entity_poly.pdbx_seq_one_letter_code
_entity_poly.pdbx_strand_id
1 'polypeptide(L)'
;MNKLFEELKDLSDDASHRSALRIQSIINDNPDLFIKEFGIELYTDFLKGINAIAGTSKAHLNSNEFKVEYGKQLSLLKYYLNRVSP
;
A
#
# COMPACT_ATOMS: atom_id res chain seq x y z
N MET A 1 2.23 -17.77 -9.30
CA MET A 1 2.02 -16.35 -9.00
C MET A 1 1.54 -16.25 -7.55
N ASN A 2 2.20 -15.47 -6.71
CA ASN A 2 1.99 -15.48 -5.25
C ASN A 2 0.60 -14.90 -4.94
N LYS A 3 -0.30 -15.65 -4.30
CA LYS A 3 -1.69 -15.20 -4.00
C LYS A 3 -1.74 -13.84 -3.29
N LEU A 4 -0.70 -13.53 -2.53
CA LEU A 4 -0.52 -12.27 -1.82
C LEU A 4 -0.36 -11.06 -2.75
N PHE A 5 0.35 -11.20 -3.88
CA PHE A 5 0.50 -10.10 -4.85
C PHE A 5 -0.78 -9.84 -5.63
N GLU A 6 -1.56 -10.87 -5.94
CA GLU A 6 -2.90 -10.71 -6.53
C GLU A 6 -3.86 -10.00 -5.55
N GLU A 7 -3.86 -10.39 -4.27
CA GLU A 7 -4.66 -9.69 -3.25
C GLU A 7 -4.27 -8.20 -3.14
N LEU A 8 -2.97 -7.89 -3.16
CA LEU A 8 -2.52 -6.48 -3.14
C LEU A 8 -2.92 -5.72 -4.39
N LYS A 9 -3.00 -6.38 -5.55
CA LYS A 9 -3.45 -5.77 -6.80
C LYS A 9 -4.92 -5.38 -6.70
N ASP A 10 -5.77 -6.31 -6.27
CA ASP A 10 -7.20 -6.05 -6.04
C ASP A 10 -7.41 -4.91 -5.02
N LEU A 11 -6.67 -4.94 -3.90
CA LEU A 11 -6.73 -3.90 -2.88
C LEU A 11 -6.24 -2.54 -3.39
N SER A 12 -5.29 -2.53 -4.32
CA SER A 12 -4.79 -1.29 -4.91
C SER A 12 -5.80 -0.68 -5.90
N ASP A 13 -6.69 -1.48 -6.47
CA ASP A 13 -7.79 -1.00 -7.30
C ASP A 13 -8.95 -0.44 -6.47
N ASP A 14 -9.17 -0.93 -5.24
CA ASP A 14 -10.13 -0.34 -4.30
C ASP A 14 -9.51 0.77 -3.45
N ALA A 15 -9.79 2.02 -3.82
CA ALA A 15 -9.21 3.17 -3.18
C ALA A 15 -9.87 3.57 -1.84
N SER A 16 -9.81 2.71 -0.82
CA SER A 16 -10.49 2.91 0.47
C SER A 16 -9.59 2.81 1.71
N HIS A 17 -9.96 3.47 2.81
CA HIS A 17 -9.24 3.33 4.09
C HIS A 17 -9.19 1.88 4.59
N ARG A 18 -10.20 1.06 4.26
CA ARG A 18 -10.20 -0.38 4.57
C ARG A 18 -9.09 -1.09 3.80
N SER A 19 -8.95 -0.81 2.51
CA SER A 19 -7.86 -1.37 1.69
C SER A 19 -6.51 -0.94 2.23
N ALA A 20 -6.37 0.31 2.70
CA ALA A 20 -5.17 0.78 3.36
C ALA A 20 -4.77 -0.06 4.58
N LEU A 21 -5.72 -0.33 5.48
CA LEU A 21 -5.50 -1.14 6.67
C LEU A 21 -5.11 -2.58 6.30
N ARG A 22 -5.73 -3.13 5.24
CA ARG A 22 -5.41 -4.48 4.77
C ARG A 22 -4.02 -4.55 4.14
N ILE A 23 -3.68 -3.58 3.28
CA ILE A 23 -2.35 -3.42 2.69
C ILE A 23 -1.29 -3.28 3.79
N GLN A 24 -1.54 -2.44 4.79
CA GLN A 24 -0.66 -2.27 5.96
C GLN A 24 -0.40 -3.60 6.68
N SER A 25 -1.45 -4.38 6.97
CA SER A 25 -1.32 -5.71 7.59
C SER A 25 -0.45 -6.62 6.73
N ILE A 26 -0.74 -6.73 5.44
CA ILE A 26 0.01 -7.60 4.53
C ILE A 26 1.51 -7.25 4.52
N ILE A 27 1.84 -5.96 4.48
CA ILE A 27 3.23 -5.48 4.48
C ILE A 27 3.93 -5.80 5.79
N ASN A 28 3.26 -5.54 6.93
CA ASN A 28 3.81 -5.79 8.25
C ASN A 28 3.99 -7.29 8.54
N ASP A 29 3.13 -8.13 7.97
CA ASP A 29 3.20 -9.59 8.14
C ASP A 29 4.28 -10.23 7.25
N ASN A 30 4.73 -9.54 6.19
CA ASN A 30 5.66 -10.10 5.19
C ASN A 30 6.83 -9.15 4.83
N PRO A 31 7.52 -8.52 5.80
CA PRO A 31 8.50 -7.47 5.53
C PRO A 31 9.65 -7.95 4.62
N ASP A 32 10.16 -9.16 4.83
CA ASP A 32 11.27 -9.72 4.06
C ASP A 32 10.93 -9.88 2.57
N LEU A 33 9.69 -10.26 2.26
CA LEU A 33 9.22 -10.37 0.88
C LEU A 33 9.25 -9.00 0.20
N PHE A 34 8.72 -7.97 0.85
CA PHE A 34 8.68 -6.63 0.26
C PHE A 34 10.06 -5.99 0.17
N ILE A 35 10.92 -6.19 1.16
CA ILE A 35 12.32 -5.72 1.11
C ILE A 35 13.06 -6.41 -0.04
N LYS A 36 12.85 -7.71 -0.23
CA LYS A 36 13.46 -8.46 -1.33
C LYS A 36 13.02 -7.97 -2.70
N GLU A 37 11.73 -7.72 -2.88
CA GLU A 37 11.18 -7.36 -4.20
C GLU A 37 11.30 -5.86 -4.52
N PHE A 38 11.23 -4.98 -3.52
CA PHE A 38 11.24 -3.51 -3.72
C PHE A 38 12.57 -2.86 -3.33
N GLY A 39 13.39 -3.52 -2.50
CA GLY A 39 14.52 -2.89 -1.83
C GLY A 39 14.12 -2.16 -0.54
N ILE A 40 15.07 -2.02 0.38
CA ILE A 40 14.82 -1.52 1.74
C ILE A 40 14.37 -0.05 1.78
N GLU A 41 14.92 0.80 0.91
CA GLU A 41 14.57 2.23 0.87
C GLU A 41 13.10 2.40 0.46
N LEU A 42 12.70 1.77 -0.65
CA LEU A 42 11.34 1.84 -1.17
C LEU A 42 10.34 1.18 -0.24
N TYR A 43 10.69 0.04 0.36
CA TYR A 43 9.87 -0.59 1.41
C TYR A 43 9.62 0.38 2.57
N THR A 44 10.66 1.05 3.05
CA THR A 44 10.55 1.96 4.20
C THR A 44 9.67 3.17 3.89
N ASP A 45 9.86 3.79 2.73
CA ASP A 45 9.08 4.96 2.32
C ASP A 45 7.61 4.60 2.07
N PHE A 46 7.35 3.47 1.42
CA PHE A 46 6.00 2.98 1.21
C PHE A 46 5.30 2.63 2.52
N LEU A 47 5.99 1.93 3.44
CA LEU A 47 5.46 1.60 4.76
C LEU A 47 5.10 2.86 5.55
N LYS A 48 5.93 3.91 5.51
CA LYS A 48 5.61 5.20 6.14
C LYS A 48 4.34 5.82 5.57
N GLY A 49 4.20 5.85 4.24
CA GLY A 49 3.01 6.39 3.57
C GLY A 49 1.73 5.64 3.95
N ILE A 50 1.77 4.30 3.87
CA ILE A 50 0.64 3.45 4.25
C ILE A 50 0.31 3.57 5.74
N ASN A 51 1.31 3.67 6.63
CA ASN A 51 1.08 3.89 8.06
C ASN A 51 0.39 5.24 8.34
N ALA A 52 0.78 6.31 7.65
CA ALA A 52 0.14 7.62 7.78
C ALA A 52 -1.34 7.58 7.36
N ILE A 53 -1.62 6.90 6.25
CA ILE A 53 -2.97 6.69 5.74
C ILE A 53 -3.81 5.84 6.73
N ALA A 54 -3.27 4.70 7.16
CA ALA A 54 -3.93 3.77 8.07
C ALA A 54 -4.20 4.39 9.45
N GLY A 55 -3.32 5.30 9.89
CA GLY A 55 -3.50 6.08 11.12
C GLY A 55 -4.40 7.31 10.98
N THR A 56 -4.89 7.63 9.77
CA THR A 56 -5.73 8.82 9.55
C THR A 56 -7.08 8.67 10.26
N SER A 57 -7.45 9.66 11.07
CA SER A 57 -8.73 9.64 11.79
C SER A 57 -9.94 9.66 10.83
N LYS A 58 -11.06 9.08 11.27
CA LYS A 58 -12.31 9.03 10.48
C LYS A 58 -12.78 10.40 9.98
N ALA A 59 -12.55 11.47 10.74
CA ALA A 59 -12.93 12.82 10.37
C ALA A 59 -12.18 13.35 9.13
N HIS A 60 -10.99 12.81 8.85
CA HIS A 60 -10.12 13.26 7.77
C HIS A 60 -10.15 12.37 6.52
N LEU A 61 -10.81 11.21 6.55
CA LEU A 61 -10.86 10.26 5.43
C LEU A 61 -11.55 10.84 4.18
N ASN A 62 -12.40 11.85 4.35
CA ASN A 62 -13.09 12.51 3.23
C ASN A 62 -12.33 13.75 2.73
N SER A 63 -11.21 14.13 3.34
CA SER A 63 -10.44 15.30 2.93
C SER A 63 -9.79 15.06 1.56
N ASN A 64 -9.64 16.14 0.78
CA ASN A 64 -8.95 16.06 -0.51
C ASN A 64 -7.48 15.68 -0.33
N GLU A 65 -6.84 16.16 0.74
CA GLU A 65 -5.45 15.82 1.08
C GLU A 65 -5.28 14.32 1.30
N PHE A 66 -6.18 13.71 2.09
CA PHE A 66 -6.17 12.26 2.30
C PHE A 66 -6.32 11.51 0.98
N LYS A 67 -7.31 11.88 0.15
CA LYS A 67 -7.53 11.21 -1.15
C LYS A 67 -6.33 11.31 -2.09
N VAL A 68 -5.67 12.48 -2.12
CA VAL A 68 -4.48 12.70 -2.94
C VAL A 68 -3.32 11.85 -2.45
N GLU A 69 -3.02 11.88 -1.16
CA GLU A 69 -1.90 11.10 -0.60
C GLU A 69 -2.16 9.61 -0.74
N TYR A 70 -3.39 9.19 -0.44
CA TYR A 70 -3.86 7.83 -0.63
C TYR A 70 -3.68 7.34 -2.08
N GLY A 71 -4.12 8.14 -3.06
CA GLY A 71 -3.96 7.83 -4.47
C GLY A 71 -2.50 7.71 -4.90
N LYS A 72 -1.61 8.56 -4.39
CA LYS A 72 -0.16 8.48 -4.67
C LYS A 72 0.43 7.17 -4.15
N GLN A 73 0.17 6.82 -2.90
CA GLN A 73 0.70 5.59 -2.29
C GLN A 73 0.17 4.35 -3.02
N LEU A 74 -1.12 4.31 -3.39
CA LEU A 74 -1.65 3.20 -4.19
C LEU A 74 -1.07 3.12 -5.60
N SER A 75 -0.83 4.26 -6.25
CA SER A 75 -0.22 4.29 -7.58
C SER A 75 1.21 3.75 -7.54
N LEU A 76 1.95 4.11 -6.48
CA LEU A 76 3.28 3.59 -6.22
C LEU A 76 3.25 2.08 -5.99
N LEU A 77 2.31 1.58 -5.18
CA LEU A 77 2.12 0.14 -4.98
C LEU A 77 1.87 -0.59 -6.30
N LYS A 78 0.90 -0.12 -7.12
CA LYS A 78 0.59 -0.72 -8.43
C LYS A 78 1.79 -0.79 -9.34
N TYR A 79 2.55 0.30 -9.41
CA TYR A 79 3.76 0.38 -10.21
C TYR A 79 4.75 -0.73 -9.84
N TYR A 80 4.96 -0.97 -8.55
CA TYR A 80 5.85 -2.03 -8.10
C TYR A 80 5.26 -3.42 -8.30
N LEU A 81 3.98 -3.64 -7.97
CA LEU A 81 3.31 -4.93 -8.19
C LEU A 81 3.43 -5.39 -9.65
N ASN A 82 3.24 -4.48 -10.61
CA ASN A 82 3.39 -4.77 -12.04
C ASN A 82 4.82 -5.12 -12.47
N ARG A 83 5.84 -4.72 -11.69
CA ARG A 83 7.25 -5.08 -11.96
C ARG A 83 7.61 -6.46 -11.44
N VAL A 84 6.98 -6.89 -10.35
CA VAL A 84 7.28 -8.19 -9.71
C VAL A 84 6.39 -9.32 -10.21
N SER A 85 5.18 -9.00 -10.66
CA SER A 85 4.19 -9.95 -11.16
C SER A 85 3.62 -9.47 -12.50
N PRO A 86 4.42 -9.52 -13.58
CA PRO A 86 4.00 -9.10 -14.91
C PRO A 86 2.91 -10.00 -15.52
#